data_AF-A0A7S2GAS2-F1
#
_entry.id   AF-A0A7S2GAS2-F1
#
_cell.length_a   1.000
_cell.length_b   1.000
_cell.length_c   1.000
_cell.angle_alpha   90.00
_cell.angle_beta   90.00
_cell.angle_gamma   90.00
#
_symmetry.space_group_name_H-M   'P 1'
#
loop_
_entity.id
_entity.type
_entity.pdbx_description
1 polymer ?
#
loop_
_entity_poly.entity_id
_entity_poly.type
_entity_poly.pdbx_seq_one_letter_code
_entity_poly.pdbx_strand_id
1 'polypeptide(L)'
;ELEAAFVKEAGVSIDLLGSEATNGVEMEALLEAAQVAMKYSVRTGSPMFNNQLYGAADPVGIAGEWLTAALNTNVHTYEVAPVFTLMEKALLAKFAQVVGGAYVNEQQGGADAHEGLIVPGGSIANMYGMQLARHRLFPQCKAGGNAAAGAPLVALTSSEAHYSYLKAANLLGLGTDNLIKVQVDPSGAMDPHALDIQLSELKTAGKLPFFVGATAGSTVLGAFDPIDKLADVCSKHGVWLHVDGAWGGA
;
A
#
# COMPACT_ATOMS: atom_id res chain seq x y z
N GLU A 1 -12.92 29.33 10.14
CA GLU A 1 -12.71 29.38 11.61
C GLU A 1 -11.29 29.00 12.01
N LEU A 2 -10.77 27.83 11.60
CA LEU A 2 -9.38 27.40 11.93
C LEU A 2 -8.30 28.35 11.39
N GLU A 3 -8.41 28.80 10.14
CA GLU A 3 -7.46 29.76 9.56
C GLU A 3 -7.39 31.07 10.37
N ALA A 4 -8.54 31.55 10.85
CA ALA A 4 -8.61 32.74 11.68
C ALA A 4 -7.99 32.54 13.07
N ALA A 5 -7.93 31.30 13.58
CA ALA A 5 -7.30 31.00 14.86
C ALA A 5 -5.77 31.18 14.80
N PHE A 6 -5.13 30.85 13.67
CA PHE A 6 -3.69 31.09 13.48
C PHE A 6 -3.36 32.59 13.56
N VAL A 7 -4.13 33.43 12.88
CA VAL A 7 -3.92 34.89 12.91
C VAL A 7 -4.24 35.45 14.30
N LYS A 8 -5.36 35.04 14.90
CA LYS A 8 -5.85 35.59 16.17
C LYS A 8 -5.03 35.15 17.38
N GLU A 9 -4.56 33.91 17.41
CA GLU A 9 -3.89 33.32 18.57
C GLU A 9 -2.37 33.28 18.45
N ALA A 10 -1.81 33.22 17.24
CA ALA A 10 -0.36 33.16 17.01
C ALA A 10 0.21 34.33 16.20
N GLY A 11 -0.64 35.23 15.68
CA GLY A 11 -0.20 36.34 14.84
C GLY A 11 0.37 35.92 13.48
N VAL A 12 0.20 34.65 13.08
CA VAL A 12 0.72 34.09 11.82
C VAL A 12 -0.46 33.72 10.90
N SER A 13 -0.38 34.08 9.61
CA SER A 13 -1.34 33.62 8.62
C SER A 13 -0.93 32.27 8.03
N ILE A 14 -1.90 31.37 7.84
CA ILE A 14 -1.69 30.13 7.05
C ILE A 14 -1.95 30.36 5.56
N ASP A 15 -2.51 31.50 5.17
CA ASP A 15 -2.66 31.90 3.77
C ASP A 15 -1.30 32.32 3.20
N LEU A 16 -0.76 31.48 2.32
CA LEU A 16 0.52 31.68 1.64
C LEU A 16 0.37 32.30 0.25
N LEU A 17 -0.85 32.56 -0.22
CA LEU A 17 -1.14 33.08 -1.56
C LEU A 17 -1.33 34.60 -1.59
N GLY A 18 -1.31 35.26 -0.43
CA GLY A 18 -1.40 36.71 -0.28
C GLY A 18 -0.24 37.48 -0.94
N SER A 19 -0.51 38.73 -1.33
CA SER A 19 0.43 39.61 -2.05
C SER A 19 1.56 40.20 -1.20
N GLU A 20 1.47 40.08 0.13
CA GLU A 20 2.59 40.38 1.01
C GLU A 20 3.53 39.18 0.96
N ALA A 21 4.73 39.37 0.39
CA ALA A 21 5.79 38.37 0.47
C ALA A 21 5.85 37.82 1.90
N THR A 22 5.76 36.50 2.05
CA THR A 22 5.81 35.80 3.32
C THR A 22 7.19 35.99 3.94
N ASN A 23 7.41 37.16 4.55
CA ASN A 23 8.56 37.40 5.40
C ASN A 23 8.57 36.31 6.47
N GLY A 24 9.76 35.81 6.81
CA GLY A 24 9.90 34.89 7.93
C GLY A 24 9.26 35.48 9.19
N VAL A 25 8.68 34.62 10.01
CA VAL A 25 8.15 35.02 11.32
C VAL A 25 9.14 34.63 12.41
N GLU A 26 9.11 35.35 13.53
CA GLU A 26 9.96 35.07 14.69
C GLU A 26 9.66 33.69 15.29
N MET A 27 10.65 33.11 15.96
CA MET A 27 10.54 31.76 16.54
C MET A 27 9.37 31.64 17.52
N GLU A 28 9.11 32.68 18.31
CA GLU A 28 8.01 32.73 19.27
C GLU A 28 6.65 32.57 18.57
N ALA A 29 6.45 33.27 17.44
CA ALA A 29 5.23 33.17 16.65
C ALA A 29 5.06 31.78 16.02
N LEU A 30 6.17 31.13 15.62
CA LEU A 30 6.15 29.73 15.17
C LEU A 30 5.75 28.76 16.29
N LEU A 31 6.25 28.97 17.50
CA LEU A 31 5.90 28.15 18.66
C LEU A 31 4.42 28.32 19.05
N GLU A 32 3.90 29.55 19.00
CA GLU A 32 2.47 29.82 19.20
C GLU A 32 1.63 29.14 18.10
N ALA A 33 2.04 29.24 16.83
CA ALA A 33 1.36 28.57 15.72
C ALA A 33 1.36 27.04 15.89
N ALA A 34 2.46 26.45 16.40
CA ALA A 34 2.51 25.04 16.72
C ALA A 34 1.53 24.66 17.86
N GLN A 35 1.36 25.52 18.86
CA GLN A 35 0.36 25.32 19.91
C GLN A 35 -1.07 25.38 19.37
N VAL A 36 -1.36 26.33 18.47
CA VAL A 36 -2.65 26.42 17.77
C VAL A 36 -2.90 25.14 16.97
N ALA A 37 -1.91 24.67 16.20
CA ALA A 37 -2.01 23.42 15.45
C ALA A 37 -2.33 22.23 16.36
N MET A 38 -1.63 22.07 17.49
CA MET A 38 -1.90 21.00 18.46
C MET A 38 -3.28 21.11 19.11
N LYS A 39 -3.71 22.33 19.46
CA LYS A 39 -5.00 22.59 20.12
C LYS A 39 -6.20 22.18 19.25
N TYR A 40 -6.13 22.47 17.95
CA TYR A 40 -7.24 22.25 17.02
C TYR A 40 -7.13 20.95 16.19
N SER A 41 -6.03 20.20 16.33
CA SER A 41 -5.87 18.90 15.66
C SER A 41 -6.68 17.79 16.31
N VAL A 42 -7.06 16.80 15.50
CA VAL A 42 -7.71 15.57 15.98
C VAL A 42 -6.75 14.81 16.90
N ARG A 43 -7.23 14.42 18.08
CA ARG A 43 -6.46 13.62 19.04
C ARG A 43 -6.54 12.14 18.70
N THR A 44 -5.79 11.70 17.71
CA THR A 44 -5.75 10.30 17.24
C THR A 44 -5.22 9.33 18.31
N GLY A 45 -4.52 9.85 19.33
CA GLY A 45 -4.09 9.08 20.50
C GLY A 45 -5.12 8.94 21.62
N SER A 46 -6.32 9.52 21.48
CA SER A 46 -7.40 9.32 22.44
C SER A 46 -7.86 7.86 22.44
N PRO A 47 -8.08 7.22 23.59
CA PRO A 47 -8.73 5.91 23.67
C PRO A 47 -10.14 5.87 23.06
N MET A 48 -10.75 7.05 22.86
CA MET A 48 -12.06 7.20 22.23
C MET A 48 -12.00 7.44 20.72
N PHE A 49 -10.80 7.49 20.13
CA PHE A 49 -10.62 7.65 18.68
C PHE A 49 -10.75 6.29 17.98
N ASN A 50 -11.92 6.04 17.39
CA ASN A 50 -12.24 4.79 16.67
C ASN A 50 -12.66 5.07 15.22
N ASN A 51 -12.15 6.15 14.62
CA ASN A 51 -12.59 6.62 13.31
C ASN A 51 -11.80 6.03 12.14
N GLN A 52 -10.57 5.55 12.39
CA GLN A 52 -9.65 5.10 11.36
C GLN A 52 -9.06 3.74 11.73
N LEU A 53 -8.43 3.07 10.76
CA LEU A 53 -7.71 1.80 10.93
C LEU A 53 -6.33 1.96 11.60
N TYR A 54 -6.13 3.08 12.29
CA TYR A 54 -4.96 3.38 13.11
C TYR A 54 -5.43 4.20 14.32
N GLY A 55 -4.67 4.17 15.40
CA GLY A 55 -4.92 4.96 16.60
C GLY A 55 -3.78 4.76 17.58
N ALA A 56 -3.58 5.74 18.47
CA ALA A 56 -2.47 5.80 19.42
C ALA A 56 -1.07 5.74 18.77
N ALA A 57 -0.28 6.79 18.98
CA ALA A 57 1.12 6.76 18.60
C ALA A 57 1.92 6.02 19.69
N ASP A 58 2.65 4.98 19.29
CA ASP A 58 3.57 4.27 20.17
C ASP A 58 4.76 5.18 20.56
N PRO A 59 5.14 5.27 21.85
CA PRO A 59 6.24 6.13 22.29
C PRO A 59 7.59 5.82 21.63
N VAL A 60 7.88 4.55 21.34
CA VAL A 60 9.10 4.15 20.63
C VAL A 60 9.01 4.55 19.16
N GLY A 61 7.83 4.41 18.55
CA GLY A 61 7.53 4.92 17.21
C GLY A 61 7.81 6.43 17.08
N ILE A 62 7.32 7.23 18.01
CA ILE A 62 7.56 8.69 18.05
C ILE A 62 9.07 9.00 18.14
N ALA A 63 9.79 8.32 19.03
CA ALA A 63 11.24 8.52 19.17
C ALA A 63 11.98 8.16 17.86
N GLY A 64 11.54 7.11 17.17
CA GLY A 64 12.04 6.73 15.85
C GLY A 64 11.76 7.79 14.77
N GLU A 65 10.58 8.40 14.77
CA GLU A 65 10.25 9.51 13.86
C GLU A 65 11.12 10.75 14.11
N TRP A 66 11.32 11.12 15.37
CA TRP A 66 12.21 12.24 15.73
C TRP A 66 13.65 11.99 15.28
N LEU A 67 14.17 10.78 15.48
CA LEU A 67 15.50 10.40 15.00
C LEU A 67 15.59 10.44 13.47
N THR A 68 14.57 9.92 12.78
CA THR A 68 14.51 9.91 11.32
C THR A 68 14.49 11.33 10.77
N ALA A 69 13.68 12.21 11.33
CA ALA A 69 13.60 13.61 10.96
C ALA A 69 14.91 14.37 11.22
N ALA A 70 15.57 14.10 12.36
CA ALA A 70 16.84 14.72 12.71
C ALA A 70 17.99 14.31 11.76
N LEU A 71 17.97 13.07 11.27
CA LEU A 71 19.01 12.54 10.37
C LEU A 71 18.76 12.89 8.90
N ASN A 72 17.50 13.11 8.50
CA ASN A 72 17.11 13.66 7.19
C ASN A 72 17.89 13.07 5.99
N THR A 73 17.98 11.74 5.90
CA THR A 73 18.66 11.03 4.80
C THR A 73 17.66 10.28 3.92
N ASN A 74 18.14 9.76 2.79
CA ASN A 74 17.34 9.02 1.82
C ASN A 74 17.87 7.60 1.63
N VAL A 75 17.00 6.59 1.75
CA VAL A 75 17.34 5.15 1.63
C VAL A 75 17.38 4.70 0.16
N HIS A 76 18.14 5.40 -0.69
CA HIS A 76 18.30 5.04 -2.10
C HIS A 76 19.64 4.34 -2.39
N THR A 77 20.67 4.58 -1.57
CA THR A 77 21.95 3.85 -1.63
C THR A 77 22.50 3.61 -0.22
N TYR A 78 23.33 2.58 -0.11
CA TYR A 78 24.01 2.26 1.15
C TYR A 78 24.94 3.38 1.63
N GLU A 79 25.57 4.13 0.71
CA GLU A 79 26.55 5.17 1.04
C GLU A 79 25.96 6.31 1.89
N VAL A 80 24.70 6.67 1.65
CA VAL A 80 24.04 7.79 2.36
C VAL A 80 23.14 7.34 3.51
N ALA A 81 22.76 6.07 3.57
CA ALA A 81 21.83 5.53 4.57
C ALA A 81 22.23 4.13 5.08
N PRO A 82 23.50 3.88 5.45
CA PRO A 82 24.01 2.52 5.68
C PRO A 82 23.26 1.81 6.81
N VAL A 83 22.96 2.53 7.90
CA VAL A 83 22.23 1.98 9.06
C VAL A 83 20.78 1.66 8.69
N PHE A 84 20.08 2.56 8.00
CA PHE A 84 18.69 2.35 7.60
C PHE A 84 18.53 1.25 6.55
N THR A 85 19.49 1.12 5.62
CA THR A 85 19.53 -0.02 4.69
C THR A 85 19.67 -1.34 5.43
N LEU A 86 20.54 -1.42 6.46
CA LEU A 86 20.68 -2.65 7.25
C LEU A 86 19.42 -2.94 8.08
N MET A 87 18.80 -1.91 8.66
CA MET A 87 17.55 -2.05 9.42
C MET A 87 16.40 -2.53 8.54
N GLU A 88 16.24 -1.97 7.33
CA GLU A 88 15.21 -2.40 6.39
C GLU A 88 15.41 -3.87 5.99
N LYS A 89 16.64 -4.28 5.67
CA LYS A 89 16.93 -5.70 5.38
C LYS A 89 16.59 -6.61 6.56
N ALA A 90 16.92 -6.21 7.79
CA ALA A 90 16.58 -6.98 8.98
C ALA A 90 15.06 -7.10 9.20
N LEU A 91 14.33 -6.01 8.96
CA LEU A 91 12.87 -5.99 9.07
C LEU A 91 12.20 -6.85 8.00
N LEU A 92 12.61 -6.71 6.74
CA LEU A 92 12.13 -7.55 5.64
C LEU A 92 12.43 -9.02 5.90
N ALA A 93 13.58 -9.34 6.47
CA ALA A 93 13.89 -10.71 6.86
C ALA A 93 13.01 -11.24 7.97
N LYS A 94 12.61 -10.40 8.92
CA LYS A 94 11.62 -10.76 9.92
C LYS A 94 10.25 -10.99 9.31
N PHE A 95 9.80 -10.13 8.38
CA PHE A 95 8.54 -10.32 7.67
C PHE A 95 8.51 -11.62 6.87
N ALA A 96 9.60 -11.92 6.13
CA ALA A 96 9.75 -13.18 5.40
C ALA A 96 9.51 -14.41 6.30
N GLN A 97 10.07 -14.41 7.52
CA GLN A 97 9.84 -15.47 8.49
C GLN A 97 8.38 -15.55 8.98
N VAL A 98 7.75 -14.40 9.22
CA VAL A 98 6.35 -14.34 9.69
C VAL A 98 5.40 -14.90 8.63
N VAL A 99 5.64 -14.61 7.34
CA VAL A 99 4.81 -15.11 6.24
C VAL A 99 5.15 -16.54 5.81
N GLY A 100 6.14 -17.18 6.45
CA GLY A 100 6.42 -18.61 6.30
C GLY A 100 7.60 -19.00 5.39
N GLY A 101 8.52 -18.09 5.08
CA GLY A 101 9.73 -18.40 4.30
C GLY A 101 11.00 -17.71 4.81
N ALA A 102 11.97 -17.51 3.93
CA ALA A 102 13.28 -16.93 4.26
C ALA A 102 13.56 -15.68 3.42
N TYR A 103 14.35 -14.74 3.91
CA TYR A 103 14.76 -13.58 3.12
C TYR A 103 15.82 -13.97 2.08
N VAL A 104 15.77 -13.36 0.90
CA VAL A 104 16.79 -13.53 -0.13
C VAL A 104 18.17 -13.19 0.45
N ASN A 105 19.14 -14.05 0.21
CA ASN A 105 20.54 -13.75 0.45
C ASN A 105 21.37 -14.14 -0.77
N GLU A 106 22.58 -13.59 -0.88
CA GLU A 106 23.47 -13.76 -2.04
C GLU A 106 23.79 -15.23 -2.37
N GLN A 107 23.51 -16.16 -1.46
CA GLN A 107 23.81 -17.59 -1.60
C GLN A 107 22.55 -18.49 -1.66
N GLN A 108 21.35 -17.96 -1.43
CA GLN A 108 20.09 -18.71 -1.38
C GLN A 108 18.98 -17.97 -2.15
N GLY A 109 18.89 -18.24 -3.45
CA GLY A 109 17.78 -17.84 -4.33
C GLY A 109 16.80 -18.99 -4.59
N GLY A 110 16.37 -19.70 -3.54
CA GLY A 110 15.45 -20.82 -3.62
C GLY A 110 13.98 -20.41 -3.77
N ALA A 111 13.08 -21.39 -3.98
CA ALA A 111 11.64 -21.15 -4.12
C ALA A 111 10.99 -20.49 -2.88
N ASP A 112 11.59 -20.66 -1.70
CA ASP A 112 11.11 -20.12 -0.42
C ASP A 112 11.75 -18.76 -0.06
N ALA A 113 12.48 -18.14 -1.00
CA ALA A 113 13.14 -16.88 -0.77
C ALA A 113 12.20 -15.70 -1.08
N HIS A 114 12.02 -14.82 -0.10
CA HIS A 114 11.22 -13.61 -0.15
C HIS A 114 12.11 -12.38 -0.26
N GLU A 115 11.65 -11.41 -1.03
CA GLU A 115 12.23 -10.08 -1.20
C GLU A 115 11.14 -9.05 -0.91
N GLY A 116 11.53 -7.81 -0.58
CA GLY A 116 10.55 -6.74 -0.38
C GLY A 116 11.18 -5.36 -0.37
N LEU A 117 10.33 -4.37 -0.21
CA LEU A 117 10.69 -2.96 -0.11
C LEU A 117 9.63 -2.27 0.77
N ILE A 118 10.05 -1.36 1.66
CA ILE A 118 9.09 -0.49 2.35
C ILE A 118 8.66 0.61 1.38
N VAL A 119 7.35 0.77 1.25
CA VAL A 119 6.73 1.70 0.30
C VAL A 119 5.82 2.69 1.02
N PRO A 120 5.58 3.90 0.46
CA PRO A 120 4.73 4.92 1.08
C PRO A 120 3.24 4.55 0.98
N GLY A 121 2.82 3.61 1.82
CA GLY A 121 1.44 3.18 2.02
C GLY A 121 1.03 1.93 1.22
N GLY A 122 0.06 1.18 1.76
CA GLY A 122 -0.44 -0.06 1.17
C GLY A 122 -1.08 0.08 -0.22
N SER A 123 -1.52 1.29 -0.59
CA SER A 123 -1.98 1.55 -1.96
C SER A 123 -0.87 1.42 -2.99
N ILE A 124 0.34 1.90 -2.66
CA ILE A 124 1.51 1.75 -3.52
C ILE A 124 2.00 0.29 -3.48
N ALA A 125 1.95 -0.38 -2.33
CA ALA A 125 2.28 -1.80 -2.23
C ALA A 125 1.43 -2.67 -3.17
N ASN A 126 0.11 -2.46 -3.19
CA ASN A 126 -0.80 -3.14 -4.11
C ASN A 126 -0.49 -2.85 -5.59
N MET A 127 -0.10 -1.61 -5.91
CA MET A 127 0.33 -1.24 -7.26
C MET A 127 1.64 -1.94 -7.66
N TYR A 128 2.61 -2.03 -6.75
CA TYR A 128 3.85 -2.79 -6.97
C TYR A 128 3.54 -4.29 -7.17
N GLY A 129 2.67 -4.88 -6.35
CA GLY A 129 2.24 -6.27 -6.52
C GLY A 129 1.66 -6.53 -7.91
N MET A 130 0.75 -5.67 -8.38
CA MET A 130 0.18 -5.77 -9.73
C MET A 130 1.22 -5.54 -10.84
N GLN A 131 2.14 -4.59 -10.65
CA GLN A 131 3.22 -4.34 -11.61
C GLN A 131 4.18 -5.54 -11.72
N LEU A 132 4.56 -6.14 -10.58
CA LEU A 132 5.44 -7.30 -10.51
C LEU A 132 4.78 -8.52 -11.15
N ALA A 133 3.50 -8.76 -10.91
CA ALA A 133 2.72 -9.80 -11.58
C ALA A 133 2.75 -9.65 -13.11
N ARG A 134 2.50 -8.43 -13.61
CA ARG A 134 2.59 -8.13 -15.05
C ARG A 134 4.00 -8.37 -15.57
N HIS A 135 5.04 -7.93 -14.85
CA HIS A 135 6.43 -8.11 -15.28
C HIS A 135 6.84 -9.59 -15.33
N ARG A 136 6.37 -10.40 -14.36
CA ARG A 136 6.67 -11.83 -14.27
C ARG A 136 6.06 -12.64 -15.40
N LEU A 137 4.83 -12.33 -15.78
CA LEU A 137 4.07 -13.07 -16.80
C LEU A 137 4.25 -12.49 -18.22
N PHE A 138 4.46 -11.18 -18.33
CA PHE A 138 4.58 -10.44 -19.59
C PHE A 138 5.77 -9.47 -19.56
N PRO A 139 7.03 -9.95 -19.47
CA PRO A 139 8.21 -9.12 -19.34
C PRO A 139 8.40 -8.13 -20.50
N GLN A 140 7.92 -8.48 -21.70
CA GLN A 140 7.93 -7.63 -22.89
C GLN A 140 7.13 -6.32 -22.71
N CYS A 141 6.16 -6.29 -21.80
CA CYS A 141 5.40 -5.08 -21.48
C CYS A 141 6.26 -3.98 -20.85
N LYS A 142 7.45 -4.31 -20.31
CA LYS A 142 8.39 -3.31 -19.79
C LYS A 142 8.85 -2.34 -20.88
N ALA A 143 9.10 -2.84 -22.09
CA ALA A 143 9.55 -2.04 -23.22
C ALA A 143 8.40 -1.65 -24.16
N GLY A 144 7.49 -2.59 -24.45
CA GLY A 144 6.43 -2.41 -25.44
C GLY A 144 5.08 -1.94 -24.88
N GLY A 145 4.99 -1.64 -23.57
CA GLY A 145 3.73 -1.30 -22.90
C GLY A 145 2.73 -2.47 -22.85
N ASN A 146 1.51 -2.21 -22.38
CA ASN A 146 0.49 -3.27 -22.18
C ASN A 146 0.10 -3.98 -23.48
N ALA A 147 0.11 -3.28 -24.61
CA ALA A 147 -0.23 -3.87 -25.90
C ALA A 147 0.72 -5.01 -26.33
N ALA A 148 1.98 -4.99 -25.84
CA ALA A 148 2.95 -6.05 -26.13
C ALA A 148 2.59 -7.41 -25.49
N ALA A 149 1.59 -7.48 -24.62
CA ALA A 149 1.02 -8.74 -24.15
C ALA A 149 0.27 -9.51 -25.26
N GLY A 150 -0.12 -8.83 -26.35
CA GLY A 150 -0.84 -9.42 -27.48
C GLY A 150 -2.35 -9.55 -27.28
N ALA A 151 -2.86 -9.34 -26.07
CA ALA A 151 -4.28 -9.31 -25.73
C ALA A 151 -4.53 -8.46 -24.46
N PRO A 152 -5.78 -8.06 -24.19
CA PRO A 152 -6.10 -7.27 -22.99
C PRO A 152 -5.72 -8.00 -21.70
N LEU A 153 -4.91 -7.34 -20.86
CA LEU A 153 -4.55 -7.78 -19.52
C LEU A 153 -5.68 -7.50 -18.53
N VAL A 154 -6.03 -8.47 -17.70
CA VAL A 154 -7.12 -8.36 -16.73
C VAL A 154 -6.64 -8.73 -15.33
N ALA A 155 -6.93 -7.85 -14.38
CA ALA A 155 -6.72 -8.08 -12.95
C ALA A 155 -8.07 -8.40 -12.29
N LEU A 156 -8.04 -9.22 -11.24
CA LEU A 156 -9.21 -9.59 -10.45
C LEU A 156 -8.97 -9.26 -8.98
N THR A 157 -10.03 -8.89 -8.26
CA THR A 157 -9.97 -8.66 -6.82
C THR A 157 -11.34 -8.87 -6.19
N SER A 158 -11.43 -8.92 -4.86
CA SER A 158 -12.71 -9.06 -4.14
C SER A 158 -13.58 -7.83 -4.40
N SER A 159 -14.91 -7.99 -4.42
CA SER A 159 -15.82 -6.85 -4.46
C SER A 159 -15.66 -5.92 -3.25
N GLU A 160 -15.21 -6.48 -2.11
CA GLU A 160 -14.91 -5.81 -0.85
C GLU A 160 -13.44 -5.37 -0.70
N ALA A 161 -12.63 -5.53 -1.75
CA ALA A 161 -11.23 -5.13 -1.72
C ALA A 161 -11.06 -3.61 -1.67
N HIS A 162 -9.91 -3.17 -1.14
CA HIS A 162 -9.58 -1.75 -1.06
C HIS A 162 -9.56 -1.09 -2.45
N TYR A 163 -10.05 0.14 -2.54
CA TYR A 163 -10.18 0.87 -3.81
C TYR A 163 -8.82 1.17 -4.49
N SER A 164 -7.69 0.93 -3.82
CA SER A 164 -6.34 1.06 -4.38
C SER A 164 -6.14 0.22 -5.64
N TYR A 165 -6.78 -0.95 -5.74
CA TYR A 165 -6.67 -1.77 -6.95
C TYR A 165 -7.23 -1.07 -8.19
N LEU A 166 -8.32 -0.31 -8.04
CA LEU A 166 -8.90 0.48 -9.12
C LEU A 166 -7.93 1.59 -9.56
N LYS A 167 -7.30 2.26 -8.57
CA LYS A 167 -6.25 3.26 -8.83
C LYS A 167 -5.04 2.63 -9.53
N ALA A 168 -4.60 1.46 -9.08
CA ALA A 168 -3.48 0.73 -9.67
C ALA A 168 -3.79 0.33 -11.13
N ALA A 169 -4.97 -0.21 -11.40
CA ALA A 169 -5.38 -0.58 -12.76
C ALA A 169 -5.39 0.64 -13.71
N ASN A 170 -5.86 1.79 -13.24
CA ASN A 170 -5.81 3.04 -13.99
C ASN A 170 -4.35 3.49 -14.24
N LEU A 171 -3.55 3.62 -13.18
CA LEU A 171 -2.17 4.13 -13.26
C LEU A 171 -1.23 3.21 -14.05
N LEU A 172 -1.45 1.90 -14.02
CA LEU A 172 -0.68 0.93 -14.81
C LEU A 172 -1.13 0.82 -16.27
N GLY A 173 -2.13 1.62 -16.68
CA GLY A 173 -2.63 1.69 -18.06
C GLY A 173 -3.46 0.49 -18.48
N LEU A 174 -4.06 -0.24 -17.53
CA LEU A 174 -4.98 -1.35 -17.82
C LEU A 174 -6.36 -0.82 -18.17
N GLY A 175 -6.75 0.31 -17.58
CA GLY A 175 -8.13 0.81 -17.58
C GLY A 175 -8.96 0.11 -16.50
N THR A 176 -9.91 0.85 -15.92
CA THR A 176 -10.72 0.36 -14.80
C THR A 176 -11.63 -0.80 -15.17
N ASP A 177 -12.05 -0.88 -16.45
CA ASP A 177 -12.90 -1.96 -16.97
C ASP A 177 -12.18 -3.32 -17.03
N ASN A 178 -10.84 -3.31 -16.93
CA ASN A 178 -10.00 -4.51 -16.86
C ASN A 178 -9.61 -4.88 -15.42
N LEU A 179 -10.27 -4.28 -14.41
CA LEU A 179 -10.27 -4.77 -13.04
C LEU A 179 -11.64 -5.39 -12.72
N ILE A 180 -11.70 -6.72 -12.71
CA ILE A 180 -12.93 -7.46 -12.43
C ILE A 180 -13.08 -7.69 -10.93
N LYS A 181 -14.22 -7.30 -10.39
CA LYS A 181 -14.61 -7.59 -9.00
C LYS A 181 -15.27 -8.96 -8.94
N VAL A 182 -14.64 -9.88 -8.22
CA VAL A 182 -15.14 -11.23 -7.93
C VAL A 182 -16.12 -11.15 -6.78
N GLN A 183 -17.19 -11.93 -6.86
CA GLN A 183 -18.21 -11.97 -5.82
C GLN A 183 -17.68 -12.52 -4.51
N VAL A 184 -18.25 -12.02 -3.42
CA VAL A 184 -17.99 -12.47 -2.06
C VAL A 184 -19.14 -13.31 -1.53
N ASP A 185 -18.84 -14.17 -0.56
CA ASP A 185 -19.83 -14.86 0.23
C ASP A 185 -20.48 -13.93 1.28
N PRO A 186 -21.48 -14.38 2.06
CA PRO A 186 -22.12 -13.54 3.08
C PRO A 186 -21.21 -13.05 4.21
N SER A 187 -20.00 -13.60 4.37
CA SER A 187 -19.00 -13.12 5.32
C SER A 187 -18.14 -11.98 4.76
N GLY A 188 -18.27 -11.67 3.47
CA GLY A 188 -17.46 -10.68 2.76
C GLY A 188 -16.15 -11.24 2.20
N ALA A 189 -15.95 -12.56 2.26
CA ALA A 189 -14.78 -13.24 1.72
C ALA A 189 -14.99 -13.63 0.25
N MET A 190 -13.98 -13.45 -0.60
CA MET A 190 -14.02 -13.81 -2.03
C MET A 190 -14.37 -15.29 -2.21
N ASP A 191 -15.34 -15.58 -3.08
CA ASP A 191 -15.72 -16.94 -3.43
C ASP A 191 -14.73 -17.55 -4.45
N PRO A 192 -13.98 -18.61 -4.08
CA PRO A 192 -13.04 -19.29 -4.99
C PRO A 192 -13.71 -19.90 -6.23
N HIS A 193 -14.97 -20.35 -6.11
CA HIS A 193 -15.70 -20.91 -7.23
C HIS A 193 -16.08 -19.82 -8.24
N ALA A 194 -16.55 -18.66 -7.75
CA ALA A 194 -16.79 -17.50 -8.59
C ALA A 194 -15.50 -17.02 -9.28
N LEU A 195 -14.35 -17.04 -8.58
CA LEU A 195 -13.05 -16.73 -9.18
C LEU A 195 -12.70 -17.70 -10.32
N ASP A 196 -12.85 -19.01 -10.11
CA ASP A 196 -12.53 -20.05 -11.11
C ASP A 196 -13.35 -19.90 -12.39
N ILE A 197 -14.64 -19.57 -12.26
CA ILE A 197 -15.53 -19.28 -13.39
C ILE A 197 -15.04 -18.04 -14.15
N GLN A 198 -14.81 -16.92 -13.45
CA GLN A 198 -14.39 -15.67 -14.08
C GLN A 198 -13.07 -15.83 -14.85
N LEU A 199 -12.09 -16.52 -14.27
CA LEU A 199 -10.82 -16.79 -14.95
C LEU A 199 -11.01 -17.62 -16.22
N SER A 200 -11.88 -18.64 -16.17
CA SER A 200 -12.21 -19.50 -17.32
C SER A 200 -12.90 -18.73 -18.44
N GLU A 201 -13.84 -17.84 -18.09
CA GLU A 201 -14.57 -16.99 -19.04
C GLU A 201 -13.63 -15.97 -19.72
N LEU A 202 -12.76 -15.31 -18.94
CA LEU A 202 -11.78 -14.37 -19.46
C LEU A 202 -10.84 -15.04 -20.48
N LYS A 203 -10.36 -16.24 -20.16
CA LYS A 203 -9.53 -17.02 -21.08
C LYS A 203 -10.26 -17.39 -22.36
N THR A 204 -11.52 -17.80 -22.25
CA THR A 204 -12.38 -18.13 -23.41
C THR A 204 -12.64 -16.89 -24.27
N ALA A 205 -12.74 -15.71 -23.66
CA ALA A 205 -12.88 -14.42 -24.34
C ALA A 205 -11.57 -13.88 -24.96
N GLY A 206 -10.47 -14.65 -24.91
CA GLY A 206 -9.18 -14.23 -25.46
C GLY A 206 -8.50 -13.11 -24.65
N LYS A 207 -8.87 -12.93 -23.38
CA LYS A 207 -8.21 -12.01 -22.45
C LYS A 207 -7.15 -12.74 -21.63
N LEU A 208 -6.23 -11.96 -21.03
CA LEU A 208 -5.10 -12.46 -20.27
C LEU A 208 -5.26 -12.10 -18.79
N PRO A 209 -5.94 -12.94 -17.98
CA PRO A 209 -5.92 -12.77 -16.54
C PRO A 209 -4.49 -12.98 -16.02
N PHE A 210 -4.00 -12.05 -15.20
CA PHE A 210 -2.59 -12.07 -14.77
C PHE A 210 -2.38 -11.80 -13.28
N PHE A 211 -3.38 -11.25 -12.60
CA PHE A 211 -3.31 -10.87 -11.20
C PHE A 211 -4.63 -11.12 -10.49
N VAL A 212 -4.57 -11.72 -9.30
CA VAL A 212 -5.66 -11.82 -8.33
C VAL A 212 -5.19 -11.16 -7.03
N GLY A 213 -5.89 -10.11 -6.60
CA GLY A 213 -5.69 -9.47 -5.31
C GLY A 213 -6.69 -10.01 -4.29
N ALA A 214 -6.24 -10.91 -3.42
CA ALA A 214 -6.95 -11.37 -2.23
C ALA A 214 -6.76 -10.37 -1.07
N THR A 215 -7.71 -10.34 -0.15
CA THR A 215 -7.72 -9.41 1.00
C THR A 215 -7.67 -10.21 2.31
N ALA A 216 -6.65 -9.93 3.13
CA ALA A 216 -6.55 -10.44 4.49
C ALA A 216 -6.92 -9.30 5.46
N GLY A 217 -8.22 -9.18 5.76
CA GLY A 217 -8.79 -8.12 6.57
C GLY A 217 -9.31 -6.95 5.74
N SER A 218 -10.55 -7.04 5.26
CA SER A 218 -11.23 -5.95 4.53
C SER A 218 -11.47 -4.73 5.42
N THR A 219 -11.50 -3.53 4.82
CA THR A 219 -11.54 -2.28 5.60
C THR A 219 -12.84 -2.05 6.37
N VAL A 220 -13.95 -2.61 5.90
CA VAL A 220 -15.28 -2.41 6.51
C VAL A 220 -15.66 -3.58 7.40
N LEU A 221 -15.61 -4.80 6.87
CA LEU A 221 -16.08 -6.00 7.58
C LEU A 221 -14.97 -6.73 8.35
N GLY A 222 -13.70 -6.43 8.08
CA GLY A 222 -12.58 -7.22 8.59
C GLY A 222 -12.57 -8.64 8.03
N ALA A 223 -13.17 -8.86 6.84
CA ALA A 223 -13.28 -10.18 6.23
C ALA A 223 -11.93 -10.68 5.72
N PHE A 224 -11.73 -11.99 5.76
CA PHE A 224 -10.53 -12.66 5.25
C PHE A 224 -10.90 -13.57 4.10
N ASP A 225 -10.31 -13.31 2.93
CA ASP A 225 -10.43 -14.20 1.78
C ASP A 225 -9.78 -15.57 2.09
N PRO A 226 -10.31 -16.68 1.55
CA PRO A 226 -9.77 -18.02 1.82
C PRO A 226 -8.50 -18.28 0.98
N ILE A 227 -7.37 -17.70 1.40
CA ILE A 227 -6.09 -17.64 0.66
C ILE A 227 -5.67 -19.00 0.09
N ASP A 228 -5.70 -20.06 0.88
CA ASP A 228 -5.29 -21.41 0.43
C ASP A 228 -6.10 -21.88 -0.79
N LYS A 229 -7.42 -21.70 -0.75
CA LYS A 229 -8.32 -22.08 -1.85
C LYS A 229 -8.11 -21.18 -3.07
N LEU A 230 -7.88 -19.89 -2.86
CA LEU A 230 -7.57 -18.96 -3.93
C LEU A 230 -6.22 -19.28 -4.58
N ALA A 231 -5.24 -19.75 -3.80
CA ALA A 231 -3.94 -20.18 -4.30
C ALA A 231 -4.07 -21.39 -5.23
N ASP A 232 -4.88 -22.39 -4.87
CA ASP A 232 -5.18 -23.53 -5.74
C ASP A 232 -5.80 -23.08 -7.08
N VAL A 233 -6.77 -22.16 -7.03
CA VAL A 233 -7.41 -21.60 -8.24
C VAL A 233 -6.41 -20.80 -9.08
N CYS A 234 -5.61 -19.93 -8.47
CA CYS A 234 -4.61 -19.13 -9.18
C CYS A 234 -3.54 -20.02 -9.82
N SER A 235 -3.10 -21.06 -9.12
CA SER A 235 -2.15 -22.06 -9.61
C SER A 235 -2.70 -22.82 -10.82
N LYS A 236 -3.96 -23.28 -10.75
CA LYS A 236 -4.68 -23.91 -11.88
C LYS A 236 -4.70 -23.04 -13.15
N HIS A 237 -4.85 -21.73 -13.00
CA HIS A 237 -4.93 -20.79 -14.13
C HIS A 237 -3.60 -20.14 -14.52
N GLY A 238 -2.53 -20.35 -13.75
CA GLY A 238 -1.23 -19.71 -13.98
C GLY A 238 -1.23 -18.20 -13.72
N VAL A 239 -2.00 -17.75 -12.73
CA VAL A 239 -2.21 -16.33 -12.40
C VAL A 239 -1.48 -15.97 -11.11
N TRP A 240 -0.95 -14.75 -11.01
CA TRP A 240 -0.30 -14.28 -9.79
C TRP A 240 -1.33 -14.06 -8.68
N LEU A 241 -1.09 -14.62 -7.49
CA LEU A 241 -1.85 -14.31 -6.29
C LEU A 241 -1.09 -13.30 -5.43
N HIS A 242 -1.73 -12.17 -5.15
CA HIS A 242 -1.26 -11.16 -4.20
C HIS A 242 -2.22 -11.11 -3.02
N VAL A 243 -1.69 -11.02 -1.81
CA VAL A 243 -2.48 -10.90 -0.58
C VAL A 243 -2.27 -9.50 0.00
N ASP A 244 -3.34 -8.71 0.04
CA ASP A 244 -3.38 -7.43 0.74
C ASP A 244 -3.58 -7.68 2.24
N GLY A 245 -2.48 -7.70 2.97
CA GLY A 245 -2.44 -7.76 4.43
C GLY A 245 -2.23 -6.39 5.08
N ALA A 246 -2.56 -5.28 4.42
CA ALA A 246 -2.29 -3.94 4.97
C ALA A 246 -3.01 -3.69 6.31
N TRP A 247 -4.15 -4.36 6.53
CA TRP A 247 -4.86 -4.33 7.80
C TRP A 247 -4.69 -5.63 8.60
N GLY A 248 -5.14 -6.77 8.07
CA GLY A 248 -5.14 -8.05 8.79
C GLY A 248 -3.83 -8.83 8.75
N GLY A 249 -2.72 -8.21 8.31
CA GLY A 249 -1.40 -8.85 8.29
C GLY A 249 -0.61 -8.75 9.61
N ALA A 250 -1.07 -7.94 10.56
CA ALA A 250 -0.46 -7.76 11.88
C ALA A 250 -0.86 -8.85 12.89
#